data_AF-A0A2A2N057-F1
#
_entry.id   AF-A0A2A2N057-F1
#
_cell.length_a   1.000
_cell.length_b   1.000
_cell.length_c   1.000
_cell.angle_alpha   90.00
_cell.angle_beta   90.00
_cell.angle_gamma   90.00
#
_symmetry.space_group_name_H-M   'P 1'
#
loop_
_entity.id
_entity.type
_entity.pdbx_description
1 polymer ?
#
loop_
_entity_poly.entity_id
_entity_poly.type
_entity_poly.pdbx_seq_one_letter_code
_entity_poly.pdbx_strand_id
1 'polypeptide(L)'
;MPIIFDPVFCVLNGREFSIEQYANNTLNVSDDAIRVKSHANNLEDRVQSLLENFSHHIHGFDIQAPVCVLLPRVSCKSVLKRISSVILSLFNLEANPLIRFYPYGEASLLMALSQLEELSHQNTVPWIIAINLAQGSSSKFDVYDSLVVARCVAVKEGLNVRTQSIDLELTPLNTATDNIVRQLGNASEQSFDELLLSIGIEEEPQWLNSIHFLSSWISAETRYIFSDSRTGPLGACGGLLKALSLCHRQRVKHVENFQVLQVDIETQGYAIGTIFNWCSE
;
A
#
# COMPACT_ATOMS: atom_id res chain seq x y z
N MET A 1 -2.77 -11.98 17.92
CA MET A 1 -2.05 -10.75 18.28
C MET A 1 -2.23 -9.71 17.18
N PRO A 2 -2.89 -8.58 17.47
CA PRO A 2 -3.01 -7.47 16.55
C PRO A 2 -1.65 -6.93 16.09
N ILE A 3 -1.65 -6.28 14.94
CA ILE A 3 -0.49 -5.59 14.37
C ILE A 3 -0.79 -4.11 14.15
N ILE A 4 0.25 -3.30 14.11
CA ILE A 4 0.19 -1.91 13.66
C ILE A 4 1.24 -1.69 12.59
N PHE A 5 0.91 -0.83 11.63
CA PHE A 5 1.88 -0.26 10.72
C PHE A 5 2.35 1.07 11.31
N ASP A 6 3.66 1.22 11.46
CA ASP A 6 4.29 2.40 12.05
C ASP A 6 5.16 3.11 11.00
N PRO A 7 4.83 4.35 10.62
CA PRO A 7 5.58 5.06 9.57
C PRO A 7 6.96 5.47 10.10
N VAL A 8 7.99 5.25 9.29
CA VAL A 8 9.36 5.71 9.58
C VAL A 8 9.72 6.88 8.68
N PHE A 9 9.40 6.79 7.38
CA PHE A 9 9.75 7.79 6.40
C PHE A 9 8.78 7.76 5.23
N CYS A 10 8.22 8.91 4.84
CA CYS A 10 7.29 9.00 3.73
C CYS A 10 7.69 10.15 2.81
N VAL A 11 7.85 9.86 1.53
CA VAL A 11 8.18 10.82 0.48
C VAL A 11 7.18 10.69 -0.64
N LEU A 12 6.69 11.84 -1.10
CA LEU A 12 5.87 11.98 -2.29
C LEU A 12 6.44 13.11 -3.15
N ASN A 13 6.72 12.82 -4.41
CA ASN A 13 7.20 13.80 -5.38
C ASN A 13 8.43 14.59 -4.88
N GLY A 14 9.41 13.89 -4.29
CA GLY A 14 10.63 14.51 -3.78
C GLY A 14 10.46 15.34 -2.49
N ARG A 15 9.30 15.30 -1.84
CA ARG A 15 9.06 15.97 -0.55
C ARG A 15 8.63 14.99 0.51
N GLU A 16 9.17 15.17 1.70
CA GLU A 16 8.75 14.42 2.88
C GLU A 16 7.37 14.87 3.36
N PHE A 17 6.60 13.93 3.89
CA PHE A 17 5.32 14.20 4.53
C PHE A 17 5.08 13.29 5.74
N SER A 18 4.19 13.71 6.63
CA SER A 18 3.76 12.91 7.78
C SER A 18 2.51 12.10 7.45
N ILE A 19 2.33 10.95 8.10
CA ILE A 19 1.10 10.17 7.94
C ILE A 19 -0.14 10.97 8.38
N GLU A 20 0.01 11.88 9.34
CA GLU A 20 -1.06 12.76 9.80
C GLU A 20 -1.54 13.67 8.66
N GLN A 21 -0.61 14.29 7.92
CA GLN A 21 -0.96 15.13 6.77
C GLN A 21 -1.74 14.36 5.71
N TYR A 22 -1.33 13.12 5.45
CA TYR A 22 -1.98 12.23 4.50
C TYR A 22 -3.35 11.77 5.01
N ALA A 23 -3.45 11.26 6.25
CA ALA A 23 -4.68 10.76 6.84
C ALA A 23 -5.77 11.85 7.03
N ASN A 24 -5.35 13.09 7.27
CA ASN A 24 -6.25 14.25 7.44
C ASN A 24 -6.51 15.00 6.13
N ASN A 25 -6.05 14.48 4.98
CA ASN A 25 -6.22 15.13 3.68
C ASN A 25 -5.68 16.58 3.62
N THR A 26 -4.60 16.87 4.36
CA THR A 26 -3.94 18.19 4.39
C THR A 26 -2.63 18.22 3.61
N LEU A 27 -2.20 17.07 3.08
CA LEU A 27 -1.05 16.98 2.19
C LEU A 27 -1.31 17.75 0.89
N ASN A 28 -0.50 18.78 0.65
CA ASN A 28 -0.48 19.51 -0.62
C ASN A 28 0.69 18.98 -1.46
N VAL A 29 0.38 18.28 -2.54
CA VAL A 29 1.40 17.89 -3.51
C VAL A 29 1.74 19.11 -4.34
N SER A 30 3.00 19.51 -4.35
CA SER A 30 3.43 20.70 -5.07
C SER A 30 3.74 20.36 -6.52
N ASP A 31 3.18 21.14 -7.43
CA ASP A 31 3.46 21.07 -8.88
C ASP A 31 4.92 21.40 -9.22
N ASP A 32 5.62 22.12 -8.33
CA ASP A 32 6.98 22.61 -8.51
C ASP A 32 8.04 21.56 -8.16
N ALA A 33 7.68 20.57 -7.34
CA ALA A 33 8.61 19.54 -6.93
C ALA A 33 8.79 18.59 -8.12
N ILE A 34 9.95 18.66 -8.75
CA ILE A 34 10.48 17.68 -9.68
C ILE A 34 9.36 17.08 -10.54
N ARG A 35 8.81 17.87 -11.48
CA ARG A 35 8.41 17.28 -12.76
C ARG A 35 9.66 16.59 -13.26
N VAL A 36 9.88 15.34 -12.85
CA VAL A 36 10.87 14.45 -13.43
C VAL A 36 10.48 14.54 -14.88
N LYS A 37 11.28 15.28 -15.66
CA LYS A 37 11.18 15.31 -17.11
C LYS A 37 11.45 13.86 -17.49
N SER A 38 10.42 13.04 -17.45
CA SER A 38 10.45 11.58 -17.58
C SER A 38 10.61 11.21 -19.04
N HIS A 39 11.47 11.94 -19.73
CA HIS A 39 11.83 11.69 -21.09
C HIS A 39 13.19 10.98 -21.02
N ALA A 40 13.13 9.64 -21.05
CA ALA A 40 14.21 8.73 -21.47
C ALA A 40 15.07 7.97 -20.42
N ASN A 41 14.74 7.93 -19.13
CA ASN A 41 15.48 7.07 -18.18
C ASN A 41 14.73 5.75 -17.92
N ASN A 42 15.46 4.63 -17.89
CA ASN A 42 14.89 3.32 -17.63
C ASN A 42 14.39 3.23 -16.15
N LEU A 43 13.56 2.24 -15.81
CA LEU A 43 12.97 2.13 -14.45
C LEU A 43 14.02 2.04 -13.33
N GLU A 44 15.16 1.42 -13.60
CA GLU A 44 16.25 1.24 -12.65
C GLU A 44 16.91 2.58 -12.31
N ASP A 45 17.25 3.39 -13.31
CA ASP A 45 17.81 4.73 -13.12
C ASP A 45 16.88 5.62 -12.28
N ARG A 46 15.56 5.45 -12.44
CA ARG A 46 14.56 6.17 -11.67
C ARG A 46 14.48 5.72 -10.22
N VAL A 47 14.51 4.41 -9.96
CA VAL A 47 14.61 3.90 -8.58
C VAL A 47 15.89 4.41 -7.93
N GLN A 48 17.02 4.30 -8.64
CA GLN A 48 18.30 4.77 -8.13
C GLN A 48 18.26 6.27 -7.81
N SER A 49 17.78 7.11 -8.74
CA SER A 49 17.66 8.55 -8.52
C SER A 49 16.76 8.89 -7.34
N LEU A 50 15.61 8.22 -7.21
CA LEU A 50 14.69 8.41 -6.09
C LEU A 50 15.38 8.10 -4.76
N LEU A 51 16.05 6.96 -4.67
CA LEU A 51 16.68 6.51 -3.42
C LEU A 51 17.94 7.33 -3.09
N GLU A 52 18.77 7.69 -4.07
CA GLU A 52 19.96 8.52 -3.87
C GLU A 52 19.63 9.91 -3.29
N ASN A 53 18.52 10.51 -3.75
CA ASN A 53 18.02 11.79 -3.22
C ASN A 53 17.73 11.75 -1.70
N PHE A 54 17.45 10.56 -1.16
CA PHE A 54 17.17 10.35 0.27
C PHE A 54 18.20 9.44 0.94
N SER A 55 19.37 9.24 0.33
CA SER A 55 20.43 8.35 0.83
C SER A 55 20.84 8.65 2.27
N HIS A 56 20.90 9.92 2.68
CA HIS A 56 21.19 10.28 4.07
C HIS A 56 20.17 9.72 5.07
N HIS A 57 18.87 9.80 4.75
CA HIS A 57 17.82 9.21 5.58
C HIS A 57 17.89 7.68 5.55
N ILE A 58 18.06 7.12 4.34
CA ILE A 58 18.10 5.67 4.13
C ILE A 58 19.25 5.01 4.89
N HIS A 59 20.47 5.57 4.82
CA HIS A 59 21.62 5.05 5.55
C HIS A 59 21.49 5.20 7.08
N GLY A 60 20.59 6.08 7.54
CA GLY A 60 20.26 6.21 8.96
C GLY A 60 19.33 5.10 9.48
N PHE A 61 18.71 4.30 8.61
CA PHE A 61 17.87 3.19 9.03
C PHE A 61 18.75 2.00 9.46
N ASP A 62 18.78 1.69 10.76
CA ASP A 62 19.46 0.50 11.30
C ASP A 62 18.58 -0.76 11.07
N ILE A 63 18.49 -1.21 9.82
CA ILE A 63 17.62 -2.33 9.43
C ILE A 63 18.30 -3.68 9.73
N GLN A 64 18.01 -4.24 10.90
CA GLN A 64 18.53 -5.55 11.34
C GLN A 64 17.47 -6.67 11.37
N ALA A 65 16.29 -6.43 10.80
CA ALA A 65 15.15 -7.34 10.84
C ALA A 65 14.71 -7.76 9.42
N PRO A 66 13.77 -8.71 9.27
CA PRO A 66 13.22 -9.09 7.97
C PRO A 66 12.66 -7.88 7.21
N VAL A 67 12.75 -7.90 5.87
CA VAL A 67 12.32 -6.78 5.02
C VAL A 67 11.37 -7.26 3.94
N CYS A 68 10.20 -6.64 3.85
CA CYS A 68 9.29 -6.76 2.71
C CYS A 68 9.41 -5.53 1.82
N VAL A 69 9.81 -5.74 0.56
CA VAL A 69 9.96 -4.67 -0.43
C VAL A 69 8.76 -4.69 -1.37
N LEU A 70 7.93 -3.66 -1.32
CA LEU A 70 6.75 -3.49 -2.17
C LEU A 70 7.13 -2.67 -3.41
N LEU A 71 6.91 -3.24 -4.59
CA LEU A 71 7.38 -2.65 -5.85
C LEU A 71 6.23 -2.49 -6.84
N PRO A 72 6.39 -1.59 -7.84
CA PRO A 72 5.48 -1.55 -8.97
C PRO A 72 5.40 -2.92 -9.65
N ARG A 73 4.35 -3.16 -10.43
CA ARG A 73 4.24 -4.40 -11.20
C ARG A 73 5.40 -4.50 -12.19
N VAL A 74 6.27 -5.51 -11.98
CA VAL A 74 7.43 -5.77 -12.84
C VAL A 74 7.38 -7.20 -13.33
N SER A 75 6.90 -7.40 -14.56
CA SER A 75 6.83 -8.73 -15.18
C SER A 75 8.18 -9.24 -15.70
N CYS A 76 9.15 -8.34 -15.92
CA CYS A 76 10.45 -8.68 -16.48
C CYS A 76 11.48 -9.02 -15.38
N LYS A 77 11.88 -10.30 -15.31
CA LYS A 77 12.82 -10.81 -14.30
C LYS A 77 14.17 -10.07 -14.29
N SER A 78 14.69 -9.66 -15.46
CA SER A 78 15.96 -8.94 -15.53
C SER A 78 15.85 -7.52 -14.95
N VAL A 79 14.74 -6.84 -15.21
CA VAL A 79 14.44 -5.51 -14.61
C VAL A 79 14.29 -5.65 -13.11
N LEU A 80 13.53 -6.63 -12.62
CA LEU A 80 13.37 -6.89 -11.20
C LEU A 80 14.73 -7.14 -10.52
N LYS A 81 15.59 -7.97 -11.11
CA LYS A 81 16.94 -8.24 -10.56
C LYS A 81 17.76 -6.96 -10.40
N ARG A 82 17.71 -6.06 -11.38
CA ARG A 82 18.47 -4.80 -11.34
C ARG A 82 17.92 -3.84 -10.30
N ILE A 83 16.60 -3.63 -10.27
CA ILE A 83 15.92 -2.84 -9.23
C ILE A 83 16.22 -3.38 -7.83
N SER A 84 16.12 -4.70 -7.64
CA SER A 84 16.48 -5.35 -6.38
C SER A 84 17.92 -5.06 -5.99
N SER A 85 18.88 -5.13 -6.92
CA SER A 85 20.28 -4.82 -6.63
C SER A 85 20.48 -3.39 -6.14
N VAL A 86 19.81 -2.41 -6.75
CA VAL A 86 19.86 -0.99 -6.33
C VAL A 86 19.32 -0.83 -4.91
N ILE A 87 18.16 -1.44 -4.61
CA ILE A 87 17.54 -1.36 -3.28
C ILE A 87 18.42 -2.01 -2.22
N LEU A 88 18.94 -3.21 -2.50
CA LEU A 88 19.82 -3.93 -1.59
C LEU A 88 21.08 -3.13 -1.26
N SER A 89 21.69 -2.50 -2.25
CA SER A 89 22.89 -1.71 -2.04
C SER A 89 22.59 -0.44 -1.22
N LEU A 90 21.57 0.35 -1.61
CA LEU A 90 21.31 1.64 -0.97
C LEU A 90 20.76 1.51 0.45
N PHE A 91 20.03 0.44 0.77
CA PHE A 91 19.59 0.16 2.15
C PHE A 91 20.60 -0.69 2.94
N ASN A 92 21.78 -0.99 2.40
CA ASN A 92 22.79 -1.87 3.01
C ASN A 92 22.24 -3.25 3.42
N LEU A 93 21.37 -3.84 2.60
CA LEU A 93 20.67 -5.09 2.88
C LEU A 93 21.30 -6.33 2.21
N GLU A 94 22.45 -6.19 1.53
CA GLU A 94 23.06 -7.29 0.75
C GLU A 94 23.34 -8.56 1.57
N ALA A 95 23.62 -8.39 2.87
CA ALA A 95 23.88 -9.49 3.79
C ALA A 95 22.62 -10.01 4.51
N ASN A 96 21.46 -9.37 4.34
CA ASN A 96 20.24 -9.75 5.05
C ASN A 96 19.55 -10.93 4.33
N PRO A 97 19.44 -12.10 4.98
CA PRO A 97 18.90 -13.29 4.36
C PRO A 97 17.36 -13.31 4.29
N LEU A 98 16.68 -12.36 4.94
CA LEU A 98 15.23 -12.36 5.14
C LEU A 98 14.55 -11.21 4.38
N ILE A 99 14.87 -11.09 3.10
CA ILE A 99 14.28 -10.08 2.21
C ILE A 99 13.31 -10.74 1.25
N ARG A 100 12.11 -10.18 1.14
CA ARG A 100 11.06 -10.64 0.22
C ARG A 100 10.58 -9.48 -0.65
N PHE A 101 10.57 -9.71 -1.95
CA PHE A 101 10.11 -8.72 -2.93
C PHE A 101 8.67 -9.04 -3.36
N TYR A 102 7.83 -8.02 -3.38
CA TYR A 102 6.42 -8.07 -3.77
C TYR A 102 6.19 -7.10 -4.94
N PRO A 103 6.48 -7.49 -6.19
CA PRO A 103 6.36 -6.64 -7.37
C PRO A 103 4.95 -6.71 -7.95
N TYR A 104 3.94 -6.41 -7.14
CA TYR A 104 2.52 -6.56 -7.47
C TYR A 104 1.80 -5.23 -7.62
N GLY A 105 2.54 -4.12 -7.71
CA GLY A 105 1.95 -2.79 -7.85
C GLY A 105 1.03 -2.47 -6.68
N GLU A 106 -0.18 -2.03 -6.95
CA GLU A 106 -1.13 -1.63 -5.90
C GLU A 106 -1.46 -2.76 -4.90
N ALA A 107 -1.50 -4.01 -5.37
CA ALA A 107 -1.80 -5.17 -4.54
C ALA A 107 -0.64 -5.61 -3.60
N SER A 108 0.52 -4.94 -3.66
CA SER A 108 1.75 -5.42 -3.02
C SER A 108 1.67 -5.54 -1.50
N LEU A 109 1.03 -4.58 -0.80
CA LEU A 109 0.89 -4.68 0.66
C LEU A 109 0.08 -5.91 1.03
N LEU A 110 -1.11 -6.08 0.43
CA LEU A 110 -2.01 -7.16 0.82
C LEU A 110 -1.43 -8.52 0.45
N MET A 111 -0.67 -8.63 -0.65
CA MET A 111 0.13 -9.83 -0.95
C MET A 111 1.18 -10.13 0.13
N ALA A 112 1.74 -9.11 0.77
CA ALA A 112 2.75 -9.25 1.82
C ALA A 112 2.15 -9.46 3.23
N LEU A 113 0.84 -9.25 3.39
CA LEU A 113 0.21 -9.12 4.70
C LEU A 113 0.37 -10.37 5.58
N SER A 114 0.08 -11.56 5.06
CA SER A 114 0.21 -12.82 5.80
C SER A 114 1.64 -13.05 6.29
N GLN A 115 2.63 -12.71 5.47
CA GLN A 115 4.03 -12.81 5.82
C GLN A 115 4.43 -11.80 6.89
N LEU A 116 3.92 -10.57 6.80
CA LEU A 116 4.17 -9.52 7.79
C LEU A 116 3.56 -9.89 9.15
N GLU A 117 2.36 -10.46 9.17
CA GLU A 117 1.74 -11.00 10.39
C GLU A 117 2.57 -12.11 11.02
N GLU A 118 2.94 -13.12 10.23
CA GLU A 118 3.74 -14.26 10.70
C GLU A 118 5.06 -13.79 11.32
N LEU A 119 5.79 -12.91 10.65
CA LEU A 119 7.07 -12.37 11.14
C LEU A 119 6.87 -11.54 12.41
N SER A 120 5.81 -10.72 12.47
CA SER A 120 5.52 -9.88 13.63
C SER A 120 5.17 -10.73 14.87
N HIS A 121 4.49 -11.87 14.68
CA HIS A 121 4.16 -12.80 15.76
C HIS A 121 5.37 -13.63 16.24
N GLN A 122 6.43 -13.72 15.45
CA GLN A 122 7.71 -14.35 15.84
C GLN A 122 8.62 -13.41 16.66
N ASN A 123 8.06 -12.35 17.28
CA ASN A 123 8.79 -11.29 18.00
C ASN A 123 9.83 -10.56 17.16
N THR A 124 9.65 -10.51 15.84
CA THR A 124 10.43 -9.64 14.96
C THR A 124 9.64 -8.38 14.64
N VAL A 125 10.35 -7.33 14.20
CA VAL A 125 9.73 -6.09 13.73
C VAL A 125 10.08 -5.95 12.25
N PRO A 126 9.32 -6.61 11.34
CA PRO A 126 9.65 -6.58 9.93
C PRO A 126 9.51 -5.16 9.36
N TRP A 127 10.46 -4.78 8.53
CA TRP A 127 10.47 -3.53 7.81
C TRP A 127 9.70 -3.67 6.50
N ILE A 128 9.09 -2.58 6.09
CA ILE A 128 8.37 -2.47 4.83
C ILE A 128 8.99 -1.31 4.07
N ILE A 129 9.48 -1.56 2.86
CA ILE A 129 9.99 -0.55 1.94
C ILE A 129 9.11 -0.57 0.71
N ALA A 130 8.23 0.41 0.57
CA ALA A 130 7.36 0.56 -0.59
C ALA A 130 7.91 1.64 -1.52
N ILE A 131 8.04 1.31 -2.80
CA ILE A 131 8.51 2.23 -3.83
C ILE A 131 7.46 2.26 -4.94
N ASN A 132 7.00 3.45 -5.28
CA ASN A 132 6.20 3.68 -6.47
C ASN A 132 6.98 4.54 -7.45
N LEU A 133 6.93 4.17 -8.72
CA LEU A 133 7.41 5.01 -9.81
C LEU A 133 6.22 5.36 -10.68
N ALA A 134 6.00 6.65 -10.91
CA ALA A 134 4.95 7.12 -11.80
C ALA A 134 5.12 6.50 -13.19
N GLN A 135 4.15 5.70 -13.63
CA GLN A 135 4.13 5.15 -14.98
C GLN A 135 3.02 5.81 -15.78
N GLY A 136 3.40 6.45 -16.88
CA GLY A 136 2.47 7.16 -17.76
C GLY A 136 2.05 8.54 -17.24
N SER A 137 1.19 9.18 -18.01
CA SER A 137 0.48 10.40 -17.66
C SER A 137 -1.00 10.08 -17.66
N SER A 138 -1.72 10.37 -16.58
CA SER A 138 -3.19 10.34 -16.61
C SER A 138 -3.71 11.75 -16.88
N SER A 139 -4.82 11.87 -17.62
CA SER A 139 -5.46 13.16 -17.88
C SER A 139 -6.24 13.71 -16.68
N LYS A 140 -6.50 12.88 -15.67
CA LYS A 140 -7.35 13.20 -14.50
C LYS A 140 -6.54 13.47 -13.24
N PHE A 141 -5.41 12.81 -13.07
CA PHE A 141 -4.55 12.85 -11.89
C PHE A 141 -3.08 12.92 -12.28
N ASP A 142 -2.32 13.70 -11.54
CA ASP A 142 -0.87 13.60 -11.58
C ASP A 142 -0.42 12.30 -10.90
N VAL A 143 0.61 11.67 -11.45
CA VAL A 143 1.21 10.46 -10.89
C VAL A 143 2.63 10.79 -10.46
N TYR A 144 2.99 10.41 -9.24
CA TYR A 144 4.25 10.81 -8.62
C TYR A 144 5.09 9.61 -8.18
N ASP A 145 6.41 9.83 -8.19
CA ASP A 145 7.35 8.92 -7.54
C ASP A 145 7.20 9.05 -6.03
N SER A 146 7.18 7.92 -5.32
CA SER A 146 7.03 7.90 -3.87
C SER A 146 7.82 6.77 -3.22
N LEU A 147 8.25 7.03 -2.00
CA LEU A 147 8.94 6.07 -1.13
C LEU A 147 8.25 6.10 0.23
N VAL A 148 7.84 4.95 0.73
CA VAL A 148 7.28 4.80 2.07
C VAL A 148 8.03 3.70 2.79
N VAL A 149 8.64 4.04 3.91
CA VAL A 149 9.32 3.11 4.82
C VAL A 149 8.53 3.04 6.11
N ALA A 150 8.21 1.82 6.53
CA ALA A 150 7.43 1.57 7.73
C ALA A 150 7.91 0.29 8.44
N ARG A 151 7.36 0.06 9.63
CA ARG A 151 7.52 -1.18 10.39
C ARG A 151 6.17 -1.81 10.63
N CYS A 152 6.10 -3.14 10.61
CA CYS A 152 4.97 -3.88 11.16
C CYS A 152 5.35 -4.31 12.59
N VAL A 153 4.50 -3.99 13.56
CA VAL A 153 4.77 -4.31 14.98
C VAL A 153 3.57 -5.04 15.53
N ALA A 154 3.81 -6.18 16.16
CA ALA A 154 2.77 -6.84 16.92
C ALA A 154 2.54 -6.14 18.27
N VAL A 155 1.28 -5.92 18.60
CA VAL A 155 0.85 -5.09 19.73
C VAL A 155 -0.38 -5.70 20.40
N LYS A 156 -0.70 -5.23 21.60
CA LYS A 156 -1.91 -5.64 22.32
C LYS A 156 -3.17 -5.02 21.75
N GLU A 157 -3.05 -3.82 21.17
CA GLU A 157 -4.17 -3.11 20.56
C GLU A 157 -3.78 -2.63 19.16
N GLY A 158 -4.53 -3.06 18.15
CA GLY A 158 -4.21 -2.75 16.75
C GLY A 158 -5.13 -3.42 15.75
N LEU A 159 -4.65 -3.54 14.52
CA LEU A 159 -5.33 -4.21 13.41
C LEU A 159 -5.21 -5.72 13.53
N ASN A 160 -6.35 -6.39 13.39
CA ASN A 160 -6.43 -7.83 13.24
C ASN A 160 -6.97 -8.16 11.85
N VAL A 161 -6.25 -9.00 11.10
CA VAL A 161 -6.65 -9.45 9.76
C VAL A 161 -7.65 -10.59 9.91
N ARG A 162 -8.88 -10.41 9.42
CA ARG A 162 -9.96 -11.39 9.57
C ARG A 162 -10.08 -12.31 8.38
N THR A 163 -10.25 -11.71 7.22
CA THR A 163 -10.46 -12.43 5.96
C THR A 163 -9.69 -11.74 4.87
N GLN A 164 -9.08 -12.53 4.00
CA GLN A 164 -8.40 -12.06 2.80
C GLN A 164 -8.92 -12.86 1.61
N SER A 165 -9.18 -12.17 0.51
CA SER A 165 -9.54 -12.78 -0.77
C SER A 165 -8.62 -12.22 -1.85
N ILE A 166 -8.15 -13.09 -2.72
CA ILE A 166 -7.17 -12.81 -3.77
C ILE A 166 -7.67 -13.45 -5.05
N ASP A 167 -7.64 -12.70 -6.15
CA ASP A 167 -7.87 -13.25 -7.47
C ASP A 167 -6.97 -12.56 -8.50
N LEU A 168 -6.65 -13.26 -9.59
CA LEU A 168 -5.79 -12.77 -10.66
C LEU A 168 -6.66 -12.41 -11.87
N GLU A 169 -6.60 -11.16 -12.31
CA GLU A 169 -7.33 -10.75 -13.50
C GLU A 169 -6.62 -11.25 -14.77
N LEU A 170 -7.19 -12.31 -15.35
CA LEU A 170 -6.72 -12.92 -16.60
C LEU A 170 -7.43 -12.36 -17.84
N THR A 171 -8.52 -11.60 -17.65
CA THR A 171 -9.40 -11.14 -18.72
C THR A 171 -9.71 -9.65 -18.58
N PRO A 172 -10.18 -8.95 -19.62
CA PRO A 172 -10.62 -7.56 -19.46
C PRO A 172 -12.01 -7.42 -18.78
N LEU A 173 -12.61 -8.52 -18.31
CA LEU A 173 -14.00 -8.54 -17.83
C LEU A 173 -14.15 -8.20 -16.33
N ASN A 174 -13.09 -7.76 -15.65
CA ASN A 174 -13.09 -7.38 -14.22
C ASN A 174 -13.62 -8.47 -13.26
N THR A 175 -13.44 -9.74 -13.66
CA THR A 175 -13.95 -10.90 -12.92
C THR A 175 -13.26 -11.10 -11.58
N ALA A 176 -11.98 -10.76 -11.49
CA ALA A 176 -11.21 -10.90 -10.26
C ALA A 176 -11.77 -9.99 -9.16
N THR A 177 -12.06 -8.74 -9.49
CA THR A 177 -12.65 -7.76 -8.55
C THR A 177 -14.02 -8.22 -8.06
N ASP A 178 -14.88 -8.67 -8.97
CA ASP A 178 -16.20 -9.22 -8.60
C ASP A 178 -16.08 -10.41 -7.65
N ASN A 179 -15.15 -11.32 -7.93
CA ASN A 179 -14.93 -12.51 -7.10
C ASN A 179 -14.46 -12.14 -5.70
N ILE A 180 -13.44 -11.27 -5.57
CA ILE A 180 -12.91 -10.91 -4.26
C ILE A 180 -13.95 -10.15 -3.42
N VAL A 181 -14.67 -9.19 -4.01
CA VAL A 181 -15.65 -8.38 -3.29
C VAL A 181 -16.84 -9.25 -2.86
N ARG A 182 -17.27 -10.20 -3.71
CA ARG A 182 -18.29 -11.18 -3.35
C ARG A 182 -17.86 -12.10 -2.22
N GLN A 183 -16.64 -12.63 -2.27
CA GLN A 183 -16.13 -13.50 -1.20
C GLN A 183 -16.04 -12.74 0.14
N LEU A 184 -15.57 -11.50 0.12
CA LEU A 184 -15.50 -10.66 1.32
C LEU A 184 -16.88 -10.28 1.84
N GLY A 185 -17.84 -9.98 0.95
CA GLY A 185 -19.23 -9.79 1.31
C GLY A 185 -19.85 -11.03 1.97
N ASN A 186 -19.59 -12.23 1.45
CA ASN A 186 -20.08 -13.47 2.04
C ASN A 186 -19.43 -13.81 3.39
N ALA A 187 -18.18 -13.37 3.61
CA ALA A 187 -17.43 -13.61 4.84
C ALA A 187 -17.66 -12.53 5.91
N SER A 188 -18.34 -11.43 5.58
CA SER A 188 -18.60 -10.35 6.52
C SER A 188 -19.66 -10.77 7.53
N GLU A 189 -19.48 -10.38 8.79
CA GLU A 189 -20.41 -10.71 9.89
C GLU A 189 -21.10 -9.46 10.46
N GLN A 190 -20.58 -8.27 10.15
CA GLN A 190 -21.09 -6.97 10.59
C GLN A 190 -20.85 -5.89 9.52
N SER A 191 -21.54 -4.76 9.67
CA SER A 191 -21.40 -3.61 8.75
C SER A 191 -20.01 -2.98 8.80
N PHE A 192 -19.57 -2.39 7.69
CA PHE A 192 -18.31 -1.68 7.59
C PHE A 192 -18.43 -0.24 8.08
N ASP A 193 -17.48 0.21 8.88
CA ASP A 193 -17.31 1.61 9.25
C ASP A 193 -16.60 2.40 8.14
N GLU A 194 -15.59 1.78 7.53
CA GLU A 194 -14.79 2.37 6.45
C GLU A 194 -14.59 1.38 5.29
N LEU A 195 -14.55 1.91 4.08
CA LEU A 195 -14.10 1.23 2.87
C LEU A 195 -12.88 2.00 2.32
N LEU A 196 -11.71 1.38 2.36
CA LEU A 196 -10.45 1.95 1.85
C LEU A 196 -10.27 1.50 0.41
N LEU A 197 -10.57 2.39 -0.52
CA LEU A 197 -10.66 2.11 -1.96
C LEU A 197 -9.77 3.10 -2.73
N SER A 198 -9.27 2.67 -3.89
CA SER A 198 -8.57 3.56 -4.82
C SER A 198 -9.49 3.98 -5.96
N ILE A 199 -9.42 5.25 -6.36
CA ILE A 199 -10.05 5.73 -7.60
C ILE A 199 -9.30 5.18 -8.82
N GLY A 200 -7.97 5.11 -8.74
CA GLY A 200 -7.10 4.68 -9.83
C GLY A 200 -6.92 5.72 -10.93
N ILE A 201 -6.32 5.31 -12.06
CA ILE A 201 -6.07 6.18 -13.24
C ILE A 201 -7.14 6.05 -14.34
N GLU A 202 -7.98 5.02 -14.27
CA GLU A 202 -8.96 4.69 -15.30
C GLU A 202 -10.14 5.66 -15.30
N GLU A 203 -11.00 5.59 -16.33
CA GLU A 203 -12.18 6.46 -16.39
C GLU A 203 -13.15 6.21 -15.22
N GLU A 204 -13.33 4.94 -14.86
CA GLU A 204 -14.14 4.48 -13.74
C GLU A 204 -13.30 3.58 -12.81
N PRO A 205 -13.48 3.67 -11.48
CA PRO A 205 -12.78 2.79 -10.55
C PRO A 205 -13.20 1.32 -10.74
N GLN A 206 -12.22 0.41 -10.77
CA GLN A 206 -12.46 -1.01 -11.05
C GLN A 206 -13.38 -1.69 -10.03
N TRP A 207 -13.43 -1.22 -8.79
CA TRP A 207 -14.32 -1.76 -7.74
C TRP A 207 -15.77 -1.29 -7.87
N LEU A 208 -16.06 -0.24 -8.66
CA LEU A 208 -17.33 0.47 -8.64
C LEU A 208 -18.51 -0.47 -8.92
N ASN A 209 -18.39 -1.28 -9.98
CA ASN A 209 -19.44 -2.22 -10.35
C ASN A 209 -19.54 -3.39 -9.38
N SER A 210 -18.48 -3.77 -8.68
CA SER A 210 -18.45 -4.90 -7.75
C SER A 210 -19.02 -4.54 -6.36
N ILE A 211 -19.14 -3.25 -6.03
CA ILE A 211 -19.54 -2.79 -4.69
C ILE A 211 -20.91 -3.29 -4.25
N HIS A 212 -21.80 -3.61 -5.21
CA HIS A 212 -23.13 -4.13 -4.92
C HIS A 212 -23.12 -5.44 -4.14
N PHE A 213 -22.05 -6.25 -4.25
CA PHE A 213 -21.87 -7.47 -3.45
C PHE A 213 -21.70 -7.20 -1.96
N LEU A 214 -21.41 -5.95 -1.56
CA LEU A 214 -21.31 -5.52 -0.16
C LEU A 214 -22.56 -4.82 0.36
N SER A 215 -23.63 -4.74 -0.44
CA SER A 215 -24.81 -3.90 -0.12
C SER A 215 -25.44 -4.18 1.25
N SER A 216 -25.42 -5.43 1.74
CA SER A 216 -25.92 -5.79 3.08
C SER A 216 -25.06 -5.28 4.24
N TRP A 217 -23.81 -4.89 3.96
CA TRP A 217 -22.82 -4.47 4.96
C TRP A 217 -22.49 -2.98 4.89
N ILE A 218 -23.08 -2.27 3.93
CA ILE A 218 -22.92 -0.82 3.75
C ILE A 218 -24.16 -0.13 4.33
N SER A 219 -23.93 0.81 5.25
CA SER A 219 -24.96 1.63 5.86
C SER A 219 -24.79 3.10 5.48
N ALA A 220 -25.72 3.96 5.92
CA ALA A 220 -25.59 5.41 5.76
C ALA A 220 -24.36 5.99 6.49
N GLU A 221 -23.84 5.28 7.49
CA GLU A 221 -22.68 5.71 8.28
C GLU A 221 -21.35 5.17 7.73
N THR A 222 -21.41 4.24 6.76
CA THR A 222 -20.20 3.66 6.16
C THR A 222 -19.46 4.72 5.35
N ARG A 223 -18.21 4.99 5.72
CA ARG A 223 -17.38 6.01 5.05
C ARG A 223 -16.55 5.41 3.94
N TYR A 224 -16.58 6.05 2.77
CA TYR A 224 -15.73 5.72 1.65
C TYR A 224 -14.47 6.60 1.72
N ILE A 225 -13.30 5.97 1.84
CA ILE A 225 -12.02 6.66 1.97
C ILE A 225 -11.23 6.44 0.67
N PHE A 226 -11.12 7.51 -0.12
CA PHE A 226 -10.38 7.53 -1.38
C PHE A 226 -9.01 8.18 -1.19
N SER A 227 -8.04 7.35 -0.84
CA SER A 227 -6.71 7.78 -0.41
C SER A 227 -5.88 8.43 -1.51
N ASP A 228 -6.24 8.20 -2.78
CA ASP A 228 -5.59 8.73 -3.97
C ASP A 228 -6.27 9.98 -4.55
N SER A 229 -7.41 10.41 -4.00
CA SER A 229 -8.17 11.57 -4.51
C SER A 229 -7.38 12.89 -4.55
N ARG A 230 -6.36 13.05 -3.69
CA ARG A 230 -5.48 14.24 -3.64
C ARG A 230 -4.08 13.99 -4.14
N THR A 231 -3.57 12.76 -3.97
CA THR A 231 -2.18 12.43 -4.30
C THR A 231 -2.04 11.80 -5.67
N GLY A 232 -3.14 11.50 -6.33
CA GLY A 232 -3.15 10.51 -7.40
C GLY A 232 -2.84 9.10 -6.87
N PRO A 233 -2.94 8.09 -7.75
CA PRO A 233 -2.66 6.71 -7.38
C PRO A 233 -1.16 6.50 -7.14
N LEU A 234 -0.83 5.92 -5.98
CA LEU A 234 0.55 5.72 -5.52
C LEU A 234 1.03 4.27 -5.63
N GLY A 235 0.37 3.45 -6.46
CA GLY A 235 0.74 2.06 -6.75
C GLY A 235 1.12 1.28 -5.49
N ALA A 236 2.33 0.74 -5.45
CA ALA A 236 2.82 -0.07 -4.32
C ALA A 236 2.90 0.66 -2.97
N CYS A 237 2.94 1.99 -2.97
CA CYS A 237 2.85 2.78 -1.73
C CYS A 237 1.39 2.95 -1.25
N GLY A 238 0.41 2.88 -2.16
CA GLY A 238 -1.00 3.18 -1.88
C GLY A 238 -1.60 2.28 -0.80
N GLY A 239 -1.50 0.96 -0.97
CA GLY A 239 -2.00 0.00 0.02
C GLY A 239 -1.40 0.20 1.41
N LEU A 240 -0.07 0.43 1.49
CA LEU A 240 0.63 0.72 2.75
C LEU A 240 0.16 2.02 3.39
N LEU A 241 -0.02 3.08 2.62
CA LEU A 241 -0.51 4.36 3.12
C LEU A 241 -1.95 4.28 3.63
N LYS A 242 -2.82 3.48 3.00
CA LYS A 242 -4.17 3.18 3.52
C LYS A 242 -4.09 2.57 4.92
N ALA A 243 -3.26 1.53 5.09
CA ALA A 243 -3.09 0.82 6.36
C ALA A 243 -2.44 1.70 7.45
N LEU A 244 -1.43 2.51 7.10
CA LEU A 244 -0.80 3.47 7.99
C LEU A 244 -1.80 4.55 8.45
N SER A 245 -2.59 5.08 7.52
CA SER A 245 -3.61 6.10 7.82
C SER A 245 -4.70 5.56 8.71
N LEU A 246 -5.11 4.32 8.47
CA LEU A 246 -6.07 3.61 9.30
C LEU A 246 -5.53 3.46 10.74
N CYS A 247 -4.28 3.02 10.91
CA CYS A 247 -3.63 2.96 12.23
C CYS A 247 -3.59 4.31 12.92
N HIS A 248 -3.25 5.37 12.19
CA HIS A 248 -3.23 6.73 12.72
C HIS A 248 -4.62 7.18 13.19
N ARG A 249 -5.66 7.00 12.36
CA ARG A 249 -7.03 7.40 12.69
C ARG A 249 -7.55 6.70 13.94
N GLN A 250 -7.34 5.40 14.07
CA GLN A 250 -7.77 4.65 15.26
C GLN A 250 -7.03 5.04 16.54
N ARG A 251 -5.74 5.41 16.44
CA ARG A 251 -5.00 5.94 17.59
C ARG A 251 -5.49 7.33 18.02
N VAL A 252 -5.88 8.18 17.08
CA VAL A 252 -6.36 9.54 17.37
C VAL A 252 -7.81 9.52 17.86
N LYS A 253 -8.66 8.71 17.22
CA LYS A 253 -10.06 8.54 17.54
C LYS A 253 -10.42 7.06 17.47
N HIS A 254 -10.31 6.41 18.61
CA HIS A 254 -10.67 5.01 18.76
C HIS A 254 -12.17 4.83 18.50
N VAL A 255 -12.52 3.84 17.68
CA VAL A 255 -13.89 3.39 17.46
C VAL A 255 -13.97 1.94 17.88
N GLU A 256 -14.82 1.64 18.86
CA GLU A 256 -15.02 0.28 19.34
C GLU A 256 -15.70 -0.58 18.26
N ASN A 257 -15.34 -1.87 18.19
CA ASN A 257 -15.85 -2.84 17.21
C ASN A 257 -15.65 -2.44 15.74
N PHE A 258 -14.68 -1.56 15.49
CA PHE A 258 -14.44 -1.01 14.16
C PHE A 258 -14.06 -2.07 13.14
N GLN A 259 -14.75 -2.05 11.99
CA GLN A 259 -14.49 -2.92 10.84
C GLN A 259 -14.25 -2.10 9.58
N VAL A 260 -13.21 -2.48 8.85
CA VAL A 260 -12.83 -1.80 7.61
C VAL A 260 -12.49 -2.81 6.54
N LEU A 261 -12.95 -2.53 5.33
CA LEU A 261 -12.54 -3.25 4.13
C LEU A 261 -11.46 -2.44 3.42
N GLN A 262 -10.32 -3.06 3.12
CA GLN A 262 -9.36 -2.52 2.16
C GLN A 262 -9.42 -3.35 0.89
N VAL A 263 -9.53 -2.69 -0.26
CA VAL A 263 -9.43 -3.32 -1.58
C VAL A 263 -8.34 -2.62 -2.38
N ASP A 264 -7.38 -3.40 -2.86
CA ASP A 264 -6.25 -2.96 -3.69
C ASP A 264 -6.29 -3.76 -5.01
N ILE A 265 -6.35 -3.05 -6.14
CA ILE A 265 -6.51 -3.66 -7.46
C ILE A 265 -5.41 -3.15 -8.38
N GLU A 266 -4.56 -4.05 -8.85
CA GLU A 266 -3.56 -3.75 -9.86
C GLU A 266 -4.14 -4.04 -11.26
N THR A 267 -4.17 -3.04 -12.14
CA THR A 267 -4.65 -3.21 -13.51
C THR A 267 -3.90 -4.33 -14.24
N GLN A 268 -4.65 -5.28 -14.80
CA GLN A 268 -4.11 -6.51 -15.43
C GLN A 268 -3.22 -7.34 -14.46
N GLY A 269 -3.51 -7.28 -13.17
CA GLY A 269 -2.77 -7.94 -12.12
C GLY A 269 -3.71 -8.58 -11.10
N TYR A 270 -3.28 -8.56 -9.84
CA TYR A 270 -4.07 -9.11 -8.75
C TYR A 270 -5.10 -8.09 -8.26
N ALA A 271 -6.31 -8.58 -8.00
CA ALA A 271 -7.28 -7.92 -7.15
C ALA A 271 -7.20 -8.59 -5.77
N ILE A 272 -7.03 -7.79 -4.71
CA ILE A 272 -7.00 -8.31 -3.35
C ILE A 272 -7.84 -7.43 -2.45
N GLY A 273 -8.60 -8.07 -1.57
CA GLY A 273 -9.26 -7.36 -0.49
C GLY A 273 -9.07 -8.07 0.83
N THR A 274 -9.12 -7.29 1.91
CA THR A 274 -9.07 -7.81 3.25
C THR A 274 -9.95 -7.02 4.20
N ILE A 275 -10.51 -7.72 5.19
CA ILE A 275 -11.26 -7.13 6.29
C ILE A 275 -10.32 -7.03 7.49
N PHE A 276 -10.15 -5.81 8.00
CA PHE A 276 -9.49 -5.57 9.27
C PHE A 276 -10.50 -5.21 10.34
N ASN A 277 -10.24 -5.65 11.56
CA ASN A 277 -10.89 -5.13 12.76
C ASN A 277 -9.85 -4.43 13.64
N TRP A 278 -10.26 -3.38 14.34
CA TRP A 278 -9.47 -2.86 15.46
C TRP A 278 -9.83 -3.65 16.72
N CYS A 279 -8.84 -4.26 17.37
CA CYS A 279 -9.05 -5.11 18.55
C CYS A 279 -8.03 -4.78 19.65
N SER A 280 -8.47 -4.87 20.90
CA SER A 280 -7.61 -4.95 22.09
C SER A 280 -7.66 -6.38 22.61
N GLU A 281 -6.49 -7.02 22.76
CA GLU A 281 -6.31 -8.28 23.50
C GLU A 281 -6.21 -8.04 25.02
#